data_AF-A0AAW2YUA7-F1
#
_entry.id   AF-A0AAW2YUA7-F1
#
_cell.length_a   1.000
_cell.length_b   1.000
_cell.length_c   1.000
_cell.angle_alpha   90.00
_cell.angle_beta   90.00
_cell.angle_gamma   90.00
#
_symmetry.space_group_name_H-M   'P 1'
#
loop_
_entity.id
_entity.type
_entity.pdbx_description
1 polymer ?
#
loop_
_entity_poly.entity_id
_entity_poly.type
_entity_poly.pdbx_seq_one_letter_code
_entity_poly.pdbx_strand_id
1 'polypeptide(L)'
;MGILTFTFDMPQTKPVSFDKLSLKESGDSGESKKKLQQATKLREKVYNALSKHRSYSDTVQLLEDYLPYLNGIVHALERPQNESDVTTIAFQWTSGLLEDSASKTILAKSKKAVFTRKNIKFELFMILWTYGYSLCNLAADLVRTATQSTFYMQTKEASILFRKASGIFQYLETELSKASLYLDEKKLPEVLPQSASTLQNYCLALSQIIAIHHAIESGKSLRTIAKLCVQVYRQFDSAKNFIDETVNHIRNETPTSAKYNPSGLSSSSSNYSLNSSTTPISSSSSQTNINEGVRIIIVQYRILYRGITLYYLALDANKDEQAGLSVGYITTANLQLKELDIFKDVKNNPFIPEVRRIYTESKKLEGKYEKENRMVFREDVPLAENLEIPKGLSLFKASEFVNDTA
;
A
#
# COMPACT_ATOMS: atom_id res chain seq x y z
N MET A 1 17.17 -13.36 -4.51
CA MET A 1 16.09 -12.64 -3.83
C MET A 1 14.93 -12.45 -4.80
N GLY A 2 13.73 -12.90 -4.45
CA GLY A 2 12.51 -12.67 -5.24
C GLY A 2 11.80 -11.40 -4.77
N ILE A 3 11.10 -10.72 -5.68
CA ILE A 3 10.25 -9.57 -5.35
C ILE A 3 8.84 -10.09 -5.17
N LEU A 4 8.25 -9.80 -4.02
CA LEU A 4 6.94 -10.26 -3.61
C LEU A 4 5.98 -9.10 -3.68
N THR A 5 4.84 -9.36 -4.31
CA THR A 5 3.86 -8.35 -4.62
C THR A 5 2.51 -8.81 -4.11
N PHE A 6 1.78 -7.91 -3.49
CA PHE A 6 0.38 -8.11 -3.17
C PHE A 6 -0.50 -7.83 -4.38
N THR A 7 -1.46 -8.72 -4.63
CA THR A 7 -2.53 -8.50 -5.62
C THR A 7 -3.76 -8.00 -4.90
N PHE A 8 -4.19 -6.80 -5.25
CA PHE A 8 -5.36 -6.15 -4.68
C PHE A 8 -6.65 -6.71 -5.26
N ASP A 9 -7.65 -6.90 -4.39
CA ASP A 9 -9.00 -7.16 -4.84
C ASP A 9 -9.54 -5.93 -5.57
N MET A 10 -10.11 -6.15 -6.75
CA MET A 10 -10.71 -5.07 -7.51
C MET A 10 -12.06 -4.64 -6.89
N PRO A 11 -12.24 -3.35 -6.56
CA PRO A 11 -13.54 -2.78 -6.19
C PRO A 11 -14.60 -3.13 -7.23
N GLN A 12 -15.81 -3.45 -6.77
CA GLN A 12 -16.95 -3.75 -7.62
C GLN A 12 -17.95 -2.60 -7.55
N THR A 13 -18.55 -2.25 -8.68
CA THR A 13 -19.57 -1.18 -8.77
C THR A 13 -20.88 -1.71 -9.32
N LYS A 14 -21.97 -0.95 -9.16
CA LYS A 14 -23.20 -1.16 -9.94
C LYS A 14 -23.23 -0.36 -11.25
N PRO A 15 -24.09 -0.75 -12.22
CA PRO A 15 -24.36 0.06 -13.40
C PRO A 15 -24.89 1.45 -13.04
N VAL A 16 -24.47 2.46 -13.80
CA VAL A 16 -24.91 3.85 -13.68
C VAL A 16 -24.98 4.42 -15.10
N SER A 17 -26.01 5.23 -15.36
CA SER A 17 -26.15 6.00 -16.60
C SER A 17 -26.13 7.49 -16.27
N PHE A 18 -25.37 8.25 -17.06
CA PHE A 18 -25.28 9.70 -16.98
C PHE A 18 -26.30 10.40 -17.89
N ASP A 19 -27.12 9.65 -18.63
CA ASP A 19 -28.03 10.21 -19.64
C ASP A 19 -29.12 11.12 -19.05
N LYS A 20 -29.34 11.00 -17.74
CA LYS A 20 -30.32 11.81 -16.98
C LYS A 20 -29.72 13.08 -16.39
N LEU A 21 -28.40 13.28 -16.48
CA LEU A 21 -27.78 14.51 -16.02
C LEU A 21 -28.17 15.66 -16.95
N SER A 22 -28.80 16.68 -16.39
CA SER A 22 -29.12 17.92 -17.09
C SER A 22 -28.02 18.92 -16.78
N LEU A 23 -26.99 18.99 -17.62
CA LEU A 23 -25.96 20.02 -17.48
C LEU A 23 -26.47 21.31 -18.13
N LYS A 24 -26.64 22.37 -17.34
CA LYS A 24 -26.95 23.70 -17.89
C LYS A 24 -25.69 24.23 -18.54
N GLU A 25 -25.59 24.08 -19.86
CA GLU A 25 -24.51 24.64 -20.67
C GLU A 25 -25.01 25.81 -21.52
N SER A 26 -24.12 26.79 -21.73
CA SER A 26 -24.35 27.95 -22.60
C SER A 26 -24.12 27.65 -24.09
N GLY A 27 -24.07 26.37 -24.49
CA GLY A 27 -23.72 25.90 -25.84
C GLY A 27 -24.69 24.85 -26.41
N ASP A 28 -24.32 24.22 -27.53
CA ASP A 28 -25.15 23.24 -28.25
C ASP A 28 -25.46 22.00 -27.38
N SER A 29 -26.68 21.96 -26.83
CA SER A 29 -27.21 20.88 -25.98
C SER A 29 -27.06 19.46 -26.58
N GLY A 30 -26.88 19.35 -27.90
CA GLY A 30 -26.66 18.08 -28.58
C GLY A 30 -25.28 17.47 -28.30
N GLU A 31 -24.23 18.27 -28.12
CA GLU A 31 -22.86 17.78 -27.94
C GLU A 31 -22.65 17.21 -26.53
N SER A 32 -23.09 17.93 -25.49
CA SER A 32 -22.98 17.50 -24.10
C SER A 32 -23.74 16.19 -23.89
N LYS A 33 -24.92 16.03 -24.50
CA LYS A 33 -25.68 14.78 -24.46
C LYS A 33 -24.93 13.61 -25.10
N LYS A 34 -24.21 13.82 -26.22
CA LYS A 34 -23.36 12.79 -26.84
C LYS A 34 -22.19 12.40 -25.93
N LYS A 35 -21.54 13.39 -25.28
CA LYS A 35 -20.45 13.14 -24.32
C LYS A 35 -20.94 12.34 -23.10
N LEU A 36 -22.11 12.67 -22.56
CA LEU A 36 -22.72 11.90 -21.46
C LEU A 36 -23.06 10.45 -21.88
N GLN A 37 -23.61 10.25 -23.08
CA GLN A 37 -23.84 8.90 -23.61
C GLN A 37 -22.54 8.11 -23.78
N GLN A 38 -21.47 8.77 -24.24
CA GLN A 38 -20.17 8.14 -24.36
C GLN A 38 -19.58 7.78 -22.99
N ALA A 39 -19.71 8.66 -22.00
CA ALA A 39 -19.33 8.39 -20.62
C ALA A 39 -20.09 7.18 -20.04
N THR A 40 -21.42 7.10 -20.28
CA THR A 40 -22.26 5.96 -19.88
C THR A 40 -21.72 4.65 -20.49
N LYS A 41 -21.44 4.64 -21.80
CA LYS A 41 -20.91 3.47 -22.51
C LYS A 41 -19.54 3.03 -21.97
N LEU A 42 -18.63 3.97 -21.73
CA LEU A 42 -17.30 3.67 -21.20
C LEU A 42 -17.39 3.14 -19.75
N ARG A 43 -18.22 3.76 -18.91
CA ARG A 43 -18.47 3.27 -17.55
C ARG A 43 -19.05 1.86 -17.53
N GLU A 44 -19.94 1.53 -18.48
CA GLU A 44 -20.47 0.16 -18.63
C GLU A 44 -19.37 -0.83 -19.00
N LYS A 45 -18.42 -0.45 -19.86
CA LYS A 45 -17.24 -1.28 -20.16
C LYS A 45 -16.38 -1.51 -18.92
N VAL A 46 -16.14 -0.46 -18.11
CA VAL A 46 -15.42 -0.58 -16.83
C VAL A 46 -16.13 -1.54 -15.89
N TYR A 47 -17.44 -1.36 -15.66
CA TYR A 47 -18.26 -2.26 -14.84
C TYR A 47 -18.14 -3.73 -15.29
N ASN A 48 -18.25 -3.97 -16.60
CA ASN A 48 -18.11 -5.31 -17.17
C ASN A 48 -16.70 -5.89 -17.00
N ALA A 49 -15.66 -5.06 -17.12
CA ALA A 49 -14.27 -5.49 -16.92
C ALA A 49 -14.01 -5.93 -15.48
N LEU A 50 -14.51 -5.17 -14.51
CA LEU A 50 -14.38 -5.46 -13.07
C LEU A 50 -15.17 -6.72 -12.66
N SER A 51 -16.31 -6.98 -13.31
CA SER A 51 -17.17 -8.13 -12.99
C SER A 51 -16.74 -9.45 -13.65
N LYS A 52 -16.09 -9.39 -14.82
CA LYS A 52 -15.78 -10.58 -15.66
C LYS A 52 -14.31 -11.01 -15.61
N HIS A 53 -13.53 -10.50 -14.67
CA HIS A 53 -12.10 -10.80 -14.53
C HIS A 53 -11.31 -10.65 -15.85
N ARG A 54 -11.36 -9.45 -16.46
CA ARG A 54 -10.50 -9.13 -17.61
C ARG A 54 -9.02 -8.98 -17.21
N SER A 55 -8.14 -8.94 -18.20
CA SER A 55 -6.72 -8.62 -17.96
C SER A 55 -6.56 -7.24 -17.31
N TYR A 56 -5.55 -7.08 -16.45
CA TYR A 56 -5.28 -5.79 -15.82
C TYR A 56 -4.86 -4.73 -16.84
N SER A 57 -4.20 -5.13 -17.94
CA SER A 57 -3.84 -4.23 -19.04
C SER A 57 -5.08 -3.63 -19.72
N ASP A 58 -6.07 -4.47 -20.06
CA ASP A 58 -7.32 -3.98 -20.66
C ASP A 58 -8.08 -3.07 -19.70
N THR A 59 -8.06 -3.40 -18.41
CA THR A 59 -8.72 -2.61 -17.36
C THR A 59 -8.07 -1.24 -17.21
N VAL A 60 -6.73 -1.18 -17.23
CA VAL A 60 -5.97 0.08 -17.24
C VAL A 60 -6.37 0.96 -18.43
N GLN A 61 -6.39 0.40 -19.65
CA GLN A 61 -6.77 1.17 -20.84
C GLN A 61 -8.20 1.71 -20.75
N LEU A 62 -9.15 0.89 -20.30
CA LEU A 62 -10.55 1.31 -20.17
C LEU A 62 -10.73 2.44 -19.14
N LEU A 63 -9.96 2.43 -18.05
CA LEU A 63 -9.98 3.49 -17.05
C LEU A 63 -9.37 4.78 -17.61
N GLU A 64 -8.27 4.68 -18.36
CA GLU A 64 -7.66 5.82 -19.07
C GLU A 64 -8.61 6.44 -20.10
N ASP A 65 -9.37 5.62 -20.84
CA ASP A 65 -10.38 6.11 -21.78
C ASP A 65 -11.57 6.80 -21.08
N TYR A 66 -11.96 6.31 -19.89
CA TYR A 66 -13.12 6.80 -19.16
C TYR A 66 -12.85 8.06 -18.34
N LEU A 67 -11.69 8.15 -17.69
CA LEU A 67 -11.32 9.22 -16.77
C LEU A 67 -11.55 10.64 -17.31
N PRO A 68 -11.16 10.97 -18.57
CA PRO A 68 -11.36 12.33 -19.08
C PRO A 68 -12.82 12.75 -19.15
N TYR A 69 -13.73 11.82 -19.49
CA TYR A 69 -15.17 12.08 -19.48
C TYR A 69 -15.71 12.27 -18.07
N LEU A 70 -15.26 11.45 -17.12
CA LEU A 70 -15.66 11.58 -15.72
C LEU A 70 -15.19 12.92 -15.13
N ASN A 71 -13.97 13.35 -15.42
CA ASN A 71 -13.47 14.66 -15.03
C ASN A 71 -14.30 15.79 -15.62
N GLY A 72 -14.61 15.73 -16.92
CA GLY A 72 -15.49 16.70 -17.56
C GLY A 72 -16.85 16.82 -16.86
N ILE A 73 -17.45 15.68 -16.45
CA ILE A 73 -18.70 15.66 -15.69
C ILE A 73 -18.51 16.29 -14.30
N VAL A 74 -17.44 15.94 -13.57
CA VAL A 74 -17.13 16.54 -12.25
C VAL A 74 -17.03 18.06 -12.38
N HIS A 75 -16.22 18.57 -13.32
CA HIS A 75 -16.05 20.00 -13.53
C HIS A 75 -17.33 20.72 -13.96
N ALA A 76 -18.17 20.09 -14.77
CA ALA A 76 -19.45 20.67 -15.17
C ALA A 76 -20.43 20.78 -13.98
N LEU A 77 -20.43 19.80 -13.09
CA LEU A 77 -21.30 19.73 -11.91
C LEU A 77 -20.82 20.61 -10.74
N GLU A 78 -19.52 20.89 -10.63
CA GLU A 78 -18.97 21.80 -9.62
C GLU A 78 -19.27 23.28 -9.88
N ARG A 79 -19.82 23.62 -11.06
CA ARG A 79 -20.22 25.00 -11.36
C ARG A 79 -21.43 25.38 -10.49
N PRO A 80 -21.45 26.59 -9.89
CA PRO A 80 -22.54 27.03 -9.00
C PRO A 80 -23.95 26.93 -9.60
N GLN A 81 -24.06 26.99 -10.93
CA GLN A 81 -25.34 26.94 -11.65
C GLN A 81 -26.00 25.54 -11.66
N ASN A 82 -25.23 24.49 -11.33
CA ASN A 82 -25.63 23.08 -11.42
C ASN A 82 -25.74 22.37 -10.06
N GLU A 83 -25.61 23.10 -8.94
CA GLU A 83 -25.59 22.51 -7.57
C GLU A 83 -26.83 21.66 -7.25
N SER A 84 -28.01 21.95 -7.84
CA SER A 84 -29.24 21.20 -7.59
C SER A 84 -29.28 19.81 -8.24
N ASP A 85 -28.57 19.58 -9.35
CA ASP A 85 -28.66 18.34 -10.15
C ASP A 85 -27.73 17.21 -9.68
N VAL A 86 -26.72 17.55 -8.85
CA VAL A 86 -25.72 16.63 -8.31
C VAL A 86 -26.32 15.50 -7.46
N THR A 87 -27.54 15.68 -6.95
CA THR A 87 -28.16 14.81 -5.93
C THR A 87 -28.96 13.61 -6.48
N THR A 88 -29.05 13.45 -7.81
CA THR A 88 -29.95 12.45 -8.41
C THR A 88 -29.32 11.06 -8.59
N ILE A 89 -28.02 10.99 -8.88
CA ILE A 89 -27.33 9.71 -9.17
C ILE A 89 -26.65 9.19 -7.91
N ALA A 90 -26.97 7.95 -7.53
CA ALA A 90 -26.26 7.23 -6.48
C ALA A 90 -25.20 6.30 -7.09
N PHE A 91 -23.97 6.44 -6.62
CA PHE A 91 -22.84 5.58 -6.96
C PHE A 91 -22.66 4.55 -5.86
N GLN A 92 -22.43 3.30 -6.24
CA GLN A 92 -22.34 2.17 -5.31
C GLN A 92 -21.08 1.37 -5.58
N TRP A 93 -20.23 1.22 -4.57
CA TRP A 93 -18.92 0.55 -4.69
C TRP A 93 -18.66 -0.39 -3.50
N THR A 94 -17.92 -1.46 -3.73
CA THR A 94 -17.28 -2.25 -2.66
C THR A 94 -15.85 -1.74 -2.43
N SER A 95 -15.28 -2.03 -1.27
CA SER A 95 -13.86 -1.78 -1.00
C SER A 95 -12.97 -2.89 -1.59
N GLY A 96 -11.79 -2.52 -2.06
CA GLY A 96 -10.71 -3.44 -2.42
C GLY A 96 -9.74 -3.71 -1.27
N LEU A 97 -9.71 -2.84 -0.25
CA LEU A 97 -8.85 -2.98 0.93
C LEU A 97 -9.51 -3.70 2.11
N LEU A 98 -10.83 -3.83 2.13
CA LEU A 98 -11.51 -4.57 3.18
C LEU A 98 -11.51 -6.07 2.89
N GLU A 99 -11.28 -6.86 3.92
CA GLU A 99 -11.41 -8.31 3.87
C GLU A 99 -12.88 -8.70 3.68
N ASP A 100 -13.13 -9.71 2.83
CA ASP A 100 -14.48 -10.24 2.66
C ASP A 100 -14.88 -10.95 3.95
N SER A 101 -15.86 -10.41 4.67
CA SER A 101 -16.19 -10.79 6.05
C SER A 101 -16.77 -12.20 6.21
N ALA A 102 -16.81 -13.00 5.16
CA ALA A 102 -17.62 -14.21 5.05
C ALA A 102 -16.83 -15.52 4.90
N SER A 103 -15.52 -15.52 5.15
CA SER A 103 -14.74 -16.77 5.12
C SER A 103 -14.53 -17.37 6.51
N LYS A 104 -15.59 -17.97 7.09
CA LYS A 104 -15.45 -19.09 8.06
C LYS A 104 -16.51 -20.20 7.92
N THR A 105 -17.51 -20.07 7.04
CA THR A 105 -18.55 -21.11 6.89
C THR A 105 -18.86 -21.36 5.42
N ILE A 106 -18.70 -22.62 4.99
CA ILE A 106 -18.78 -23.11 3.59
C ILE A 106 -20.15 -22.87 2.92
N LEU A 107 -21.17 -22.43 3.66
CA LEU A 107 -22.57 -22.32 3.20
C LEU A 107 -23.09 -20.88 3.02
N ALA A 108 -22.34 -19.84 3.36
CA ALA A 108 -22.78 -18.46 3.18
C ALA A 108 -22.13 -17.86 1.92
N LYS A 109 -22.92 -17.56 0.88
CA LYS A 109 -22.46 -16.70 -0.23
C LYS A 109 -22.03 -15.36 0.37
N SER A 110 -20.73 -15.08 0.35
CA SER A 110 -20.19 -13.81 0.86
C SER A 110 -20.82 -12.65 0.12
N LYS A 111 -21.27 -11.63 0.87
CA LYS A 111 -21.67 -10.34 0.30
C LYS A 111 -20.71 -9.31 0.85
N LYS A 112 -19.73 -8.89 0.04
CA LYS A 112 -18.89 -7.72 0.34
C LYS A 112 -19.79 -6.51 0.62
N ALA A 113 -19.43 -5.72 1.63
CA ALA A 113 -20.16 -4.50 1.98
C ALA A 113 -20.17 -3.53 0.78
N VAL A 114 -21.35 -2.96 0.51
CA VAL A 114 -21.55 -1.98 -0.57
C VAL A 114 -21.77 -0.61 0.05
N PHE A 115 -20.94 0.33 -0.35
CA PHE A 115 -20.92 1.73 0.06
C PHE A 115 -21.64 2.56 -1.00
N THR A 116 -22.47 3.51 -0.59
CA THR A 116 -23.36 4.24 -1.51
C THR A 116 -23.33 5.74 -1.26
N ARG A 117 -23.03 6.53 -2.29
CA ARG A 117 -23.01 7.99 -2.18
C ARG A 117 -23.60 8.66 -3.41
N LYS A 118 -24.31 9.76 -3.18
CA LYS A 118 -24.84 10.64 -4.22
C LYS A 118 -23.87 11.80 -4.47
N ASN A 119 -22.65 11.45 -4.86
CA ASN A 119 -21.58 12.42 -5.05
C ASN A 119 -20.69 11.95 -6.20
N ILE A 120 -20.54 12.77 -7.24
CA ILE A 120 -19.70 12.43 -8.41
C ILE A 120 -18.21 12.36 -8.04
N LYS A 121 -17.74 13.10 -7.04
CA LYS A 121 -16.35 12.98 -6.55
C LYS A 121 -16.08 11.62 -5.92
N PHE A 122 -17.09 11.03 -5.27
CA PHE A 122 -16.96 9.69 -4.73
C PHE A 122 -16.73 8.67 -5.87
N GLU A 123 -17.47 8.79 -6.98
CA GLU A 123 -17.21 7.99 -8.18
C GLU A 123 -15.79 8.21 -8.72
N LEU A 124 -15.36 9.48 -8.84
CA LEU A 124 -14.00 9.79 -9.29
C LEU A 124 -12.93 9.15 -8.41
N PHE A 125 -13.04 9.29 -7.10
CA PHE A 125 -12.08 8.69 -6.16
C PHE A 125 -12.08 7.17 -6.28
N MET A 126 -13.24 6.50 -6.33
CA MET A 126 -13.29 5.05 -6.47
C MET A 126 -12.72 4.57 -7.82
N ILE A 127 -12.90 5.32 -8.89
CA ILE A 127 -12.28 5.03 -10.20
C ILE A 127 -10.76 5.19 -10.15
N LEU A 128 -10.24 6.25 -9.51
CA LEU A 128 -8.80 6.45 -9.34
C LEU A 128 -8.17 5.37 -8.44
N TRP A 129 -8.84 4.95 -7.37
CA TRP A 129 -8.42 3.81 -6.56
C TRP A 129 -8.34 2.52 -7.38
N THR A 130 -9.39 2.24 -8.15
CA THR A 130 -9.46 1.10 -9.07
C THR A 130 -8.33 1.16 -10.10
N TYR A 131 -7.98 2.35 -10.57
CA TYR A 131 -6.88 2.56 -11.51
C TYR A 131 -5.52 2.28 -10.86
N GLY A 132 -5.27 2.82 -9.67
CA GLY A 132 -4.08 2.51 -8.88
C GLY A 132 -3.91 1.01 -8.60
N TYR A 133 -4.99 0.32 -8.22
CA TYR A 133 -4.97 -1.14 -8.02
C TYR A 133 -4.68 -1.90 -9.31
N SER A 134 -5.29 -1.52 -10.42
CA SER A 134 -5.08 -2.17 -11.71
C SER A 134 -3.62 -2.06 -12.15
N LEU A 135 -2.99 -0.89 -11.96
CA LEU A 135 -1.56 -0.69 -12.22
C LEU A 135 -0.69 -1.53 -11.29
N CYS A 136 -1.01 -1.60 -9.99
CA CYS A 136 -0.27 -2.44 -9.04
C CYS A 136 -0.37 -3.92 -9.39
N ASN A 137 -1.56 -4.39 -9.76
CA ASN A 137 -1.80 -5.78 -10.12
C ASN A 137 -1.13 -6.13 -11.45
N LEU A 138 -1.15 -5.22 -12.44
CA LEU A 138 -0.40 -5.39 -13.68
C LEU A 138 1.12 -5.48 -13.41
N ALA A 139 1.65 -4.60 -12.56
CA ALA A 139 3.05 -4.64 -12.16
C ALA A 139 3.41 -5.93 -11.41
N ALA A 140 2.54 -6.38 -10.51
CA ALA A 140 2.68 -7.66 -9.79
C ALA A 140 2.72 -8.85 -10.76
N ASP A 141 1.86 -8.85 -11.77
CA ASP A 141 1.81 -9.89 -12.80
C ASP A 141 3.11 -9.93 -13.62
N LEU A 142 3.66 -8.78 -13.99
CA LEU A 142 4.96 -8.69 -14.67
C LEU A 142 6.10 -9.24 -13.81
N VAL A 143 6.14 -8.89 -12.53
CA VAL A 143 7.15 -9.40 -11.59
C VAL A 143 7.03 -10.91 -11.41
N ARG A 144 5.81 -11.42 -11.26
CA ARG A 144 5.54 -12.85 -11.00
C ARG A 144 5.80 -13.74 -12.21
N THR A 145 5.57 -13.22 -13.41
CA THR A 145 5.79 -13.95 -14.68
C THR A 145 7.19 -13.74 -15.24
N ALA A 146 8.03 -12.95 -14.56
CA ALA A 146 9.39 -12.70 -14.98
C ALA A 146 10.25 -13.97 -15.01
N THR A 147 10.83 -14.25 -16.17
CA THR A 147 11.81 -15.32 -16.37
C THR A 147 13.22 -14.75 -16.29
N GLN A 148 14.23 -15.61 -16.15
CA GLN A 148 15.63 -15.15 -16.08
C GLN A 148 16.05 -14.28 -17.29
N SER A 149 15.56 -14.58 -18.50
CA SER A 149 15.88 -13.81 -19.70
C SER A 149 15.10 -12.50 -19.82
N THR A 150 13.91 -12.41 -19.22
CA THR A 150 13.02 -11.23 -19.29
C THR A 150 13.03 -10.38 -18.02
N PHE A 151 13.71 -10.84 -16.96
CA PHE A 151 13.64 -10.29 -15.62
C PHE A 151 13.91 -8.78 -15.60
N TYR A 152 15.00 -8.34 -16.23
CA TYR A 152 15.36 -6.93 -16.24
C TYR A 152 14.30 -6.05 -16.93
N MET A 153 13.81 -6.45 -18.11
CA MET A 153 12.80 -5.65 -18.82
C MET A 153 11.48 -5.59 -18.07
N GLN A 154 10.96 -6.75 -17.63
CA GLN A 154 9.64 -6.81 -16.98
C GLN A 154 9.64 -6.16 -15.60
N THR A 155 10.71 -6.32 -14.81
CA THR A 155 10.80 -5.63 -13.51
C THR A 155 11.00 -4.13 -13.68
N LYS A 156 11.74 -3.68 -14.70
CA LYS A 156 11.84 -2.25 -15.01
C LYS A 156 10.48 -1.66 -15.39
N GLU A 157 9.71 -2.35 -16.22
CA GLU A 157 8.35 -1.96 -16.58
C GLU A 157 7.41 -1.95 -15.35
N ALA A 158 7.45 -3.00 -14.53
CA ALA A 158 6.73 -3.06 -13.26
C ALA A 158 7.07 -1.88 -12.34
N SER A 159 8.35 -1.49 -12.27
CA SER A 159 8.79 -0.32 -11.50
C SER A 159 8.17 0.97 -12.02
N ILE A 160 7.95 1.12 -13.33
CA ILE A 160 7.28 2.30 -13.91
C ILE A 160 5.81 2.31 -13.52
N LEU A 161 5.13 1.16 -13.62
CA LEU A 161 3.73 1.02 -13.25
C LEU A 161 3.48 1.29 -11.76
N PHE A 162 4.35 0.78 -10.86
CA PHE A 162 4.27 1.10 -9.43
C PHE A 162 4.44 2.60 -9.18
N ARG A 163 5.36 3.27 -9.88
CA ARG A 163 5.52 4.73 -9.74
C ARG A 163 4.31 5.51 -10.24
N LYS A 164 3.66 5.05 -11.32
CA LYS A 164 2.41 5.60 -11.83
C LYS A 164 1.27 5.44 -10.81
N ALA A 165 1.13 4.24 -10.23
CA ALA A 165 0.16 3.98 -9.16
C ALA A 165 0.43 4.87 -7.93
N SER A 166 1.69 5.01 -7.53
CA SER A 166 2.10 5.91 -6.45
C SER A 166 1.69 7.37 -6.70
N GLY A 167 1.82 7.85 -7.94
CA GLY A 167 1.35 9.16 -8.38
C GLY A 167 -0.15 9.37 -8.15
N ILE A 168 -0.95 8.39 -8.55
CA ILE A 168 -2.40 8.41 -8.36
C ILE A 168 -2.75 8.42 -6.86
N PHE A 169 -2.07 7.59 -6.05
CA PHE A 169 -2.30 7.57 -4.61
C PHE A 169 -1.86 8.86 -3.91
N GLN A 170 -0.78 9.50 -4.37
CA GLN A 170 -0.37 10.82 -3.88
C GLN A 170 -1.42 11.89 -4.20
N TYR A 171 -1.97 11.86 -5.41
CA TYR A 171 -3.08 12.74 -5.79
C TYR A 171 -4.31 12.49 -4.90
N LEU A 172 -4.68 11.23 -4.70
CA LEU A 172 -5.80 10.85 -3.83
C LEU A 172 -5.60 11.28 -2.38
N GLU A 173 -4.42 11.11 -1.80
CA GLU A 173 -4.09 11.62 -0.46
C GLU A 173 -4.39 13.12 -0.35
N THR A 174 -3.89 13.90 -1.32
CA THR A 174 -4.04 15.35 -1.35
C THR A 174 -5.51 15.75 -1.47
N GLU A 175 -6.25 15.13 -2.40
CA GLU A 175 -7.65 15.45 -2.65
C GLU A 175 -8.58 14.96 -1.53
N LEU A 176 -8.34 13.78 -0.96
CA LEU A 176 -9.10 13.27 0.18
C LEU A 176 -8.88 14.11 1.44
N SER A 177 -7.67 14.63 1.65
CA SER A 177 -7.38 15.52 2.77
C SER A 177 -8.24 16.78 2.70
N LYS A 178 -8.40 17.35 1.50
CA LYS A 178 -9.30 18.48 1.24
C LYS A 178 -10.79 18.10 1.36
N ALA A 179 -11.15 16.89 0.92
CA ALA A 179 -12.53 16.40 0.89
C ALA A 179 -13.05 15.85 2.22
N SER A 180 -12.20 15.73 3.24
CA SER A 180 -12.46 15.11 4.54
C SER A 180 -13.69 15.67 5.28
N LEU A 181 -14.13 16.88 4.94
CA LEU A 181 -15.28 17.55 5.57
C LEU A 181 -16.66 16.99 5.16
N TYR A 182 -16.78 16.26 4.04
CA TYR A 182 -18.09 15.85 3.50
C TYR A 182 -18.21 14.38 3.09
N LEU A 183 -17.12 13.61 3.13
CA LEU A 183 -17.15 12.16 2.90
C LEU A 183 -17.29 11.44 4.26
N ASP A 184 -18.48 11.49 4.85
CA ASP A 184 -18.78 10.81 6.12
C ASP A 184 -19.01 9.30 5.91
N GLU A 185 -18.00 8.60 5.39
CA GLU A 185 -18.02 7.15 5.16
C GLU A 185 -16.87 6.48 5.90
N LYS A 186 -16.88 6.67 7.21
CA LYS A 186 -15.77 6.38 8.13
C LYS A 186 -15.34 4.90 8.22
N LYS A 187 -16.09 4.01 7.56
CA LYS A 187 -15.77 2.57 7.44
C LYS A 187 -15.13 2.18 6.10
N LEU A 188 -15.13 3.07 5.10
CA LEU A 188 -14.54 2.79 3.79
C LEU A 188 -13.09 3.31 3.80
N PRO A 189 -12.07 2.44 3.77
CA PRO A 189 -10.68 2.89 3.82
C PRO A 189 -10.28 3.77 2.63
N GLU A 190 -10.87 3.56 1.46
CA GLU A 190 -10.58 4.33 0.25
C GLU A 190 -10.94 5.82 0.35
N VAL A 191 -11.76 6.25 1.33
CA VAL A 191 -12.01 7.68 1.56
C VAL A 191 -11.08 8.31 2.61
N LEU A 192 -10.12 7.55 3.14
CA LEU A 192 -9.15 8.02 4.13
C LEU A 192 -7.80 8.36 3.46
N PRO A 193 -7.25 9.56 3.67
CA PRO A 193 -5.93 9.94 3.14
C PRO A 193 -4.79 9.00 3.56
N GLN A 194 -4.86 8.44 4.76
CA GLN A 194 -3.88 7.51 5.31
C GLN A 194 -3.80 6.21 4.49
N SER A 195 -4.94 5.73 3.98
CA SER A 195 -4.95 4.55 3.10
C SER A 195 -4.20 4.85 1.79
N ALA A 196 -4.40 6.04 1.22
CA ALA A 196 -3.71 6.47 0.00
C ALA A 196 -2.19 6.62 0.27
N SER A 197 -1.81 7.26 1.38
CA SER A 197 -0.42 7.38 1.83
C SER A 197 0.26 6.03 2.02
N THR A 198 -0.47 5.05 2.57
CA THR A 198 0.01 3.67 2.73
C THR A 198 0.42 3.09 1.38
N LEU A 199 -0.46 3.16 0.37
CA LEU A 199 -0.19 2.56 -0.93
C LEU A 199 0.81 3.34 -1.77
N GLN A 200 0.82 4.68 -1.65
CA GLN A 200 1.87 5.51 -2.24
C GLN A 200 3.26 5.03 -1.79
N ASN A 201 3.46 4.86 -0.46
CA ASN A 201 4.72 4.39 0.11
C ASN A 201 5.03 2.95 -0.28
N TYR A 202 4.04 2.06 -0.23
CA TYR A 202 4.17 0.67 -0.66
C TYR A 202 4.67 0.57 -2.11
N CYS A 203 4.07 1.31 -3.04
CA CYS A 203 4.45 1.30 -4.45
C CYS A 203 5.88 1.83 -4.67
N LEU A 204 6.26 2.94 -4.02
CA LEU A 204 7.62 3.46 -4.14
C LEU A 204 8.66 2.51 -3.57
N ALA A 205 8.34 1.84 -2.47
CA ALA A 205 9.23 0.87 -1.87
C ALA A 205 9.45 -0.33 -2.80
N LEU A 206 8.41 -0.84 -3.46
CA LEU A 206 8.55 -1.91 -4.46
C LEU A 206 9.39 -1.47 -5.67
N SER A 207 9.20 -0.25 -6.18
CA SER A 207 10.08 0.29 -7.23
C SER A 207 11.54 0.37 -6.77
N GLN A 208 11.76 0.85 -5.54
CA GLN A 208 13.09 0.97 -4.94
C GLN A 208 13.75 -0.41 -4.75
N ILE A 209 12.98 -1.42 -4.37
CA ILE A 209 13.42 -2.82 -4.28
C ILE A 209 13.94 -3.29 -5.64
N ILE A 210 13.18 -3.12 -6.72
CA ILE A 210 13.61 -3.50 -8.07
C ILE A 210 14.97 -2.87 -8.42
N ALA A 211 15.16 -1.59 -8.11
CA ALA A 211 16.45 -0.93 -8.33
C ALA A 211 17.58 -1.47 -7.45
N ILE A 212 17.29 -1.93 -6.22
CA ILE A 212 18.28 -2.57 -5.35
C ILE A 212 18.77 -3.88 -5.97
N HIS A 213 17.88 -4.71 -6.52
CA HIS A 213 18.28 -5.93 -7.22
C HIS A 213 19.27 -5.61 -8.35
N HIS A 214 18.91 -4.65 -9.20
CA HIS A 214 19.80 -4.21 -10.28
C HIS A 214 21.12 -3.60 -9.75
N ALA A 215 21.09 -2.85 -8.64
CA ALA A 215 22.29 -2.27 -8.04
C ALA A 215 23.24 -3.35 -7.49
N ILE A 216 22.71 -4.42 -6.90
CA ILE A 216 23.48 -5.57 -6.43
C ILE A 216 24.14 -6.28 -7.63
N GLU A 217 23.37 -6.57 -8.68
CA GLU A 217 23.87 -7.23 -9.90
C GLU A 217 24.92 -6.39 -10.63
N SER A 218 24.74 -5.06 -10.64
CA SER A 218 25.69 -4.11 -11.23
C SER A 218 26.93 -3.84 -10.36
N GLY A 219 27.10 -4.55 -9.24
CA GLY A 219 28.26 -4.41 -8.36
C GLY A 219 28.39 -3.04 -7.69
N LYS A 220 27.28 -2.39 -7.34
CA LYS A 220 27.33 -1.13 -6.56
C LYS A 220 27.95 -1.38 -5.18
N SER A 221 28.51 -0.32 -4.59
CA SER A 221 29.17 -0.41 -3.28
C SER A 221 28.21 -0.88 -2.18
N LEU A 222 28.75 -1.59 -1.19
CA LEU A 222 27.98 -2.12 -0.05
C LEU A 222 27.27 -0.99 0.70
N ARG A 223 27.98 0.12 0.98
CA ARG A 223 27.40 1.36 1.53
C ARG A 223 26.24 1.91 0.69
N THR A 224 26.36 1.92 -0.63
CA THR A 224 25.27 2.38 -1.51
C THR A 224 24.06 1.45 -1.39
N ILE A 225 24.26 0.13 -1.43
CA ILE A 225 23.18 -0.85 -1.29
C ILE A 225 22.48 -0.68 0.07
N ALA A 226 23.25 -0.55 1.16
CA ALA A 226 22.70 -0.29 2.49
C ALA A 226 21.83 0.98 2.51
N LYS A 227 22.31 2.11 1.96
CA LYS A 227 21.53 3.35 1.87
C LYS A 227 20.23 3.20 1.07
N LEU A 228 20.25 2.41 0.00
CA LEU A 228 19.03 2.12 -0.78
C LEU A 228 18.05 1.29 0.06
N CYS A 229 18.53 0.25 0.76
CA CYS A 229 17.71 -0.56 1.66
C CYS A 229 17.14 0.26 2.84
N VAL A 230 17.88 1.26 3.33
CA VAL A 230 17.38 2.19 4.36
C VAL A 230 16.10 2.88 3.89
N GLN A 231 16.11 3.37 2.66
CA GLN A 231 14.94 4.05 2.12
C GLN A 231 13.72 3.12 2.05
N VAL A 232 13.93 1.86 1.64
CA VAL A 232 12.86 0.86 1.54
C VAL A 232 12.21 0.60 2.89
N TYR A 233 12.99 0.28 3.93
CA TYR A 233 12.36 -0.04 5.22
C TYR A 233 11.68 1.19 5.84
N ARG A 234 12.19 2.41 5.62
CA ARG A 234 11.54 3.65 6.07
C ARG A 234 10.19 3.91 5.38
N GLN A 235 10.10 3.60 4.09
CA GLN A 235 8.83 3.68 3.35
C GLN A 235 7.82 2.66 3.89
N PHE A 236 8.25 1.42 4.14
CA PHE A 236 7.37 0.42 4.75
C PHE A 236 7.03 0.71 6.22
N ASP A 237 7.92 1.34 6.99
CA ASP A 237 7.63 1.82 8.34
C ASP A 237 6.55 2.92 8.31
N SER A 238 6.66 3.86 7.37
CA SER A 238 5.63 4.91 7.14
C SER A 238 4.30 4.28 6.73
N ALA A 239 4.32 3.36 5.75
CA ALA A 239 3.12 2.64 5.31
C ALA A 239 2.46 1.86 6.46
N LYS A 240 3.26 1.23 7.33
CA LYS A 240 2.78 0.51 8.52
C LYS A 240 2.08 1.45 9.50
N ASN A 241 2.62 2.64 9.73
CA ASN A 241 2.00 3.61 10.62
C ASN A 241 0.66 4.10 10.06
N PHE A 242 0.61 4.46 8.77
CA PHE A 242 -0.62 4.90 8.12
C PHE A 242 -1.71 3.83 8.08
N ILE A 243 -1.35 2.56 7.80
CA ILE A 243 -2.36 1.49 7.78
C ILE A 243 -2.89 1.19 9.18
N ASP A 244 -2.06 1.31 10.22
CA ASP A 244 -2.51 1.17 11.61
C ASP A 244 -3.45 2.34 12.01
N GLU A 245 -3.17 3.57 11.56
CA GLU A 245 -4.09 4.71 11.72
C GLU A 245 -5.43 4.46 11.03
N THR A 246 -5.43 3.98 9.77
CA THR A 246 -6.64 3.58 9.04
C THR A 246 -7.43 2.51 9.82
N VAL A 247 -6.75 1.47 10.32
CA VAL A 247 -7.38 0.40 11.10
C VAL A 247 -8.02 0.94 12.38
N ASN A 248 -7.31 1.82 13.10
CA ASN A 248 -7.82 2.43 14.32
C ASN A 248 -9.03 3.31 14.04
N HIS A 249 -9.00 4.08 12.95
CA HIS A 249 -10.14 4.91 12.52
C HIS A 249 -11.38 4.05 12.25
N ILE A 250 -11.24 2.95 11.50
CA ILE A 250 -12.35 2.05 11.17
C ILE A 250 -12.90 1.33 12.42
N ARG A 251 -12.03 0.96 13.38
CA ARG A 251 -12.42 0.20 14.58
C ARG A 251 -13.11 1.06 15.65
N ASN A 252 -12.60 2.26 15.91
CA ASN A 252 -13.03 3.12 17.03
C ASN A 252 -14.47 3.65 16.90
N GLU A 253 -15.15 3.36 15.79
CA GLU A 253 -16.53 3.82 15.55
C GLU A 253 -17.58 2.71 15.53
N THR A 254 -17.24 1.52 16.03
CA THR A 254 -18.28 0.53 16.34
C THR A 254 -19.02 1.01 17.59
N PRO A 255 -20.35 1.27 17.56
CA PRO A 255 -21.03 1.94 18.66
C PRO A 255 -20.96 1.11 19.93
N THR A 256 -20.31 1.65 20.95
CA THR A 256 -20.64 1.35 22.34
C THR A 256 -22.10 1.76 22.51
N SER A 257 -22.97 0.78 22.70
CA SER A 257 -24.32 1.02 23.16
C SER A 257 -24.25 1.86 24.43
N ALA A 258 -25.01 2.95 24.42
CA ALA A 258 -25.04 3.94 25.48
C ALA A 258 -25.33 3.32 26.85
N LYS A 259 -24.42 3.55 27.80
CA LYS A 259 -24.78 3.79 29.20
C LYS A 259 -24.00 5.00 29.69
N TYR A 260 -24.70 6.12 29.66
CA TYR A 260 -24.36 7.34 30.38
C TYR A 260 -24.23 7.02 31.87
N ASN A 261 -23.12 7.40 32.49
CA ASN A 261 -22.96 7.51 33.94
C ASN A 261 -22.01 8.68 34.24
N PRO A 262 -22.43 9.74 34.96
CA PRO A 262 -21.56 10.85 35.30
C PRO A 262 -20.97 10.67 36.70
N SER A 263 -19.64 10.55 36.79
CA SER A 263 -18.75 10.77 37.96
C SER A 263 -17.42 10.05 37.66
N GLY A 264 -16.21 10.53 37.95
CA GLY A 264 -15.66 11.75 38.53
C GLY A 264 -14.12 11.64 38.44
N LEU A 265 -13.44 12.79 38.46
CA LEU A 265 -12.02 13.09 38.74
C LEU A 265 -10.85 12.12 38.36
N SER A 266 -9.92 12.71 37.59
CA SER A 266 -8.44 12.71 37.64
C SER A 266 -7.63 11.40 37.68
N SER A 267 -6.71 11.21 36.73
CA SER A 267 -5.28 11.55 36.87
C SER A 267 -4.42 10.89 35.78
N SER A 268 -3.31 11.57 35.48
CA SER A 268 -2.27 11.31 34.48
C SER A 268 -1.35 10.13 34.80
N SER A 269 -0.88 9.40 33.78
CA SER A 269 0.53 8.99 33.58
C SER A 269 0.71 8.15 32.31
N SER A 270 1.71 8.53 31.51
CA SER A 270 2.15 7.86 30.29
C SER A 270 3.13 6.72 30.63
N ASN A 271 2.88 5.52 30.10
CA ASN A 271 3.87 4.45 30.00
C ASN A 271 3.60 3.63 28.73
N TYR A 272 4.60 3.55 27.85
CA TYR A 272 4.62 2.63 26.71
C TYR A 272 5.01 1.24 27.21
N SER A 273 4.07 0.30 27.15
CA SER A 273 4.31 -1.13 27.38
C SER A 273 3.74 -1.92 26.21
N LEU A 274 4.60 -2.67 25.51
CA LEU A 274 4.22 -3.74 24.59
C LEU A 274 3.50 -4.83 25.39
N ASN A 275 2.18 -4.94 25.23
CA ASN A 275 1.44 -6.09 25.73
C ASN A 275 1.07 -7.04 24.58
N SER A 276 1.79 -8.15 24.53
CA SER A 276 1.34 -9.40 23.92
C SER A 276 0.32 -10.06 24.85
N SER A 277 -0.96 -10.05 24.48
CA SER A 277 -1.97 -10.82 25.21
C SER A 277 -3.00 -11.39 24.25
N THR A 278 -2.95 -12.72 24.12
CA THR A 278 -3.93 -13.57 23.49
C THR A 278 -5.08 -13.77 24.46
N THR A 279 -6.26 -13.21 24.18
CA THR A 279 -7.52 -13.55 24.87
C THR A 279 -8.54 -14.11 23.88
N PRO A 280 -9.33 -15.13 24.26
CA PRO A 280 -10.25 -15.80 23.36
C PRO A 280 -11.53 -14.98 23.17
N ILE A 281 -11.88 -14.71 21.92
CA ILE A 281 -13.07 -13.95 21.51
C ILE A 281 -14.29 -14.86 21.52
N SER A 282 -15.27 -14.52 22.35
CA SER A 282 -16.66 -14.94 22.19
C SER A 282 -17.50 -13.80 21.58
N SER A 283 -18.54 -14.24 20.86
CA SER A 283 -19.64 -13.52 20.19
C SER A 283 -19.38 -12.74 18.88
N SER A 284 -20.07 -13.24 17.87
CA SER A 284 -20.16 -12.85 16.46
C SER A 284 -20.72 -11.44 16.21
N SER A 285 -19.84 -10.47 16.01
CA SER A 285 -20.10 -9.34 15.12
C SER A 285 -19.06 -9.39 14.01
N SER A 286 -19.52 -9.30 12.75
CA SER A 286 -18.66 -9.31 11.57
C SER A 286 -17.83 -8.03 11.54
N GLN A 287 -16.67 -8.02 12.19
CA GLN A 287 -15.76 -6.88 12.16
C GLN A 287 -15.18 -6.70 10.76
N THR A 288 -15.49 -5.56 10.16
CA THR A 288 -14.87 -5.09 8.92
C THR A 288 -13.40 -4.78 9.21
N ASN A 289 -12.48 -5.60 8.68
CA ASN A 289 -11.05 -5.43 8.87
C ASN A 289 -10.38 -5.11 7.52
N ILE A 290 -9.29 -4.34 7.57
CA ILE A 290 -8.39 -4.18 6.43
C ILE A 290 -7.78 -5.54 6.09
N ASN A 291 -7.57 -5.79 4.80
CA ASN A 291 -6.99 -7.00 4.28
C ASN A 291 -5.65 -7.29 4.97
N GLU A 292 -5.62 -8.39 5.71
CA GLU A 292 -4.46 -8.76 6.52
C GLU A 292 -3.23 -9.07 5.67
N GLY A 293 -3.41 -9.52 4.43
CA GLY A 293 -2.32 -9.77 3.50
C GLY A 293 -1.50 -8.52 3.18
N VAL A 294 -2.15 -7.36 3.01
CA VAL A 294 -1.47 -6.06 2.81
C VAL A 294 -0.65 -5.68 4.05
N ARG A 295 -1.23 -5.87 5.24
CA ARG A 295 -0.57 -5.54 6.51
C ARG A 295 0.66 -6.43 6.73
N ILE A 296 0.49 -7.74 6.53
CA ILE A 296 1.57 -8.73 6.66
C ILE A 296 2.72 -8.41 5.70
N ILE A 297 2.45 -8.17 4.41
CA ILE A 297 3.53 -7.92 3.44
C ILE A 297 4.30 -6.63 3.76
N ILE A 298 3.62 -5.58 4.22
CA ILE A 298 4.26 -4.31 4.63
C ILE A 298 5.20 -4.55 5.81
N VAL A 299 4.73 -5.26 6.85
CA VAL A 299 5.54 -5.54 8.05
C VAL A 299 6.72 -6.46 7.72
N GLN A 300 6.51 -7.47 6.89
CA GLN A 300 7.57 -8.38 6.45
C GLN A 300 8.67 -7.64 5.71
N TYR A 301 8.31 -6.78 4.75
CA TYR A 301 9.28 -5.98 4.02
C TYR A 301 10.04 -5.00 4.91
N ARG A 302 9.34 -4.32 5.83
CA ARG A 302 9.95 -3.44 6.82
C ARG A 302 11.05 -4.16 7.59
N ILE A 303 10.73 -5.33 8.16
CA ILE A 303 11.68 -6.12 8.96
C ILE A 303 12.83 -6.62 8.08
N LEU A 304 12.51 -7.20 6.92
CA LEU A 304 13.49 -7.77 6.00
C LEU A 304 14.51 -6.72 5.55
N TYR A 305 14.06 -5.57 5.07
CA TYR A 305 14.97 -4.54 4.55
C TYR A 305 15.73 -3.79 5.64
N ARG A 306 15.22 -3.76 6.88
CA ARG A 306 16.02 -3.32 8.03
C ARG A 306 17.15 -4.31 8.34
N GLY A 307 16.85 -5.62 8.33
CA GLY A 307 17.86 -6.66 8.48
C GLY A 307 18.92 -6.64 7.37
N ILE A 308 18.50 -6.53 6.11
CA ILE A 308 19.40 -6.43 4.95
C ILE A 308 20.26 -5.16 5.02
N THR A 309 19.71 -4.03 5.47
CA THR A 309 20.49 -2.80 5.66
C THR A 309 21.67 -3.05 6.59
N LEU A 310 21.39 -3.60 7.78
CA LEU A 310 22.41 -3.88 8.80
C LEU A 310 23.42 -4.91 8.29
N TYR A 311 22.96 -5.94 7.56
CA TYR A 311 23.84 -6.90 6.90
C TYR A 311 24.85 -6.22 5.96
N TYR A 312 24.40 -5.35 5.05
CA TYR A 312 25.31 -4.65 4.14
C TYR A 312 26.21 -3.64 4.85
N LEU A 313 25.76 -3.00 5.94
CA LEU A 313 26.62 -2.15 6.77
C LEU A 313 27.70 -2.95 7.49
N ALA A 314 27.39 -4.16 7.96
CA ALA A 314 28.39 -5.05 8.55
C ALA A 314 29.47 -5.43 7.53
N LEU A 315 29.08 -5.75 6.29
CA LEU A 315 30.02 -6.05 5.21
C LEU A 315 30.90 -4.83 4.88
N ASP A 316 30.31 -3.63 4.83
CA ASP A 316 31.02 -2.37 4.55
C ASP A 316 32.03 -2.05 5.67
N ALA A 317 31.60 -2.09 6.93
CA ALA A 317 32.46 -1.87 8.10
C ALA A 317 33.61 -2.87 8.17
N ASN A 318 33.34 -4.15 7.89
CA ASN A 318 34.39 -5.16 7.86
C ASN A 318 35.40 -4.93 6.73
N LYS A 319 34.95 -4.40 5.58
CA LYS A 319 35.84 -4.04 4.47
C LYS A 319 36.74 -2.85 4.83
N ASP A 320 36.24 -1.94 5.65
CA ASP A 320 36.97 -0.78 6.18
C ASP A 320 37.76 -1.11 7.48
N GLU A 321 37.94 -2.39 7.80
CA GLU A 321 38.67 -2.90 8.98
C GLU A 321 38.10 -2.44 10.34
N GLN A 322 36.83 -2.05 10.40
CA GLN A 322 36.12 -1.68 11.63
C GLN A 322 35.44 -2.92 12.25
N ALA A 323 36.24 -3.79 12.86
CA ALA A 323 35.81 -5.12 13.31
C ALA A 323 34.77 -5.09 14.44
N GLY A 324 34.88 -4.17 15.40
CA GLY A 324 33.91 -4.04 16.49
C GLY A 324 32.55 -3.61 15.96
N LEU A 325 32.55 -2.64 15.04
CA LEU A 325 31.35 -2.13 14.38
C LEU A 325 30.70 -3.18 13.46
N SER A 326 31.49 -3.96 12.73
CA SER A 326 30.98 -5.03 11.87
C SER A 326 30.26 -6.11 12.67
N VAL A 327 30.78 -6.48 13.85
CA VAL A 327 30.12 -7.38 14.82
C VAL A 327 28.81 -6.76 15.30
N GLY A 328 28.81 -5.49 15.72
CA GLY A 328 27.60 -4.81 16.18
C GLY A 328 26.47 -4.82 15.14
N TYR A 329 26.79 -4.50 13.88
CA TYR A 329 25.82 -4.53 12.79
C TYR A 329 25.30 -5.94 12.48
N ILE A 330 26.17 -6.95 12.36
CA ILE A 330 25.75 -8.29 11.94
C ILE A 330 24.91 -9.00 13.02
N THR A 331 25.25 -8.82 14.29
CA THR A 331 24.44 -9.32 15.41
C THR A 331 23.07 -8.67 15.42
N THR A 332 22.99 -7.36 15.22
CA THR A 332 21.71 -6.64 15.14
C THR A 332 20.90 -7.05 13.90
N ALA A 333 21.55 -7.29 12.76
CA ALA A 333 20.90 -7.81 11.55
C ALA A 333 20.22 -9.16 11.82
N ASN A 334 20.92 -10.05 12.51
CA ASN A 334 20.40 -11.37 12.86
C ASN A 334 19.22 -11.30 13.83
N LEU A 335 19.25 -10.42 14.83
CA LEU A 335 18.11 -10.17 15.71
C LEU A 335 16.89 -9.71 14.91
N GLN A 336 17.10 -8.73 14.01
CA GLN A 336 16.02 -8.18 13.19
C GLN A 336 15.41 -9.24 12.25
N LEU A 337 16.24 -10.05 11.58
CA LEU A 337 15.77 -11.09 10.66
C LEU A 337 15.02 -12.21 11.40
N LYS A 338 15.39 -12.50 12.64
CA LYS A 338 14.70 -13.49 13.48
C LYS A 338 13.26 -13.06 13.83
N GLU A 339 12.96 -11.76 13.85
CA GLU A 339 11.58 -11.28 14.05
C GLU A 339 10.61 -11.78 12.96
N LEU A 340 11.09 -12.17 11.77
CA LEU A 340 10.23 -12.74 10.73
C LEU A 340 9.71 -14.13 11.06
N ASP A 341 10.26 -14.81 12.08
CA ASP A 341 9.76 -16.09 12.54
C ASP A 341 8.32 -15.99 13.10
N ILE A 342 7.85 -14.80 13.48
CA ILE A 342 6.43 -14.60 13.86
C ILE A 342 5.47 -14.92 12.70
N PHE A 343 5.96 -14.90 11.46
CA PHE A 343 5.17 -15.20 10.26
C PHE A 343 5.43 -16.61 9.70
N LYS A 344 6.11 -17.48 10.44
CA LYS A 344 6.40 -18.87 10.00
C LYS A 344 5.12 -19.69 9.78
N ASP A 345 4.07 -19.37 10.55
CA ASP A 345 2.78 -20.06 10.51
C ASP A 345 1.83 -19.46 9.47
N VAL A 346 2.22 -18.34 8.83
CA VAL A 346 1.49 -17.82 7.67
C VAL A 346 1.68 -18.79 6.51
N LYS A 347 0.61 -19.51 6.18
CA LYS A 347 0.61 -20.53 5.13
C LYS A 347 1.17 -19.96 3.83
N ASN A 348 2.12 -20.67 3.23
CA ASN A 348 2.76 -20.31 1.96
C ASN A 348 3.46 -18.94 1.95
N ASN A 349 3.97 -18.48 3.09
CA ASN A 349 4.72 -17.23 3.16
C ASN A 349 5.97 -17.29 2.25
N PRO A 350 6.00 -16.53 1.14
CA PRO A 350 7.04 -16.67 0.15
C PRO A 350 8.36 -15.98 0.55
N PHE A 351 8.36 -15.20 1.64
CA PHE A 351 9.58 -14.58 2.18
C PHE A 351 10.45 -15.60 2.94
N ILE A 352 9.84 -16.60 3.58
CA ILE A 352 10.53 -17.47 4.54
C ILE A 352 11.78 -18.15 3.96
N PRO A 353 11.76 -18.72 2.74
CA PRO A 353 12.96 -19.35 2.17
C PRO A 353 14.12 -18.37 2.01
N GLU A 354 13.85 -17.17 1.47
CA GLU A 354 14.88 -16.16 1.22
C GLU A 354 15.40 -15.53 2.51
N VAL A 355 14.51 -15.28 3.46
CA VAL A 355 14.86 -14.80 4.81
C VAL A 355 15.77 -15.79 5.50
N ARG A 356 15.44 -17.09 5.47
CA ARG A 356 16.28 -18.15 6.05
C ARG A 356 17.64 -18.23 5.38
N ARG A 357 17.70 -18.05 4.05
CA ARG A 357 18.97 -18.01 3.30
C ARG A 357 19.85 -16.86 3.82
N ILE A 358 19.32 -15.64 3.83
CA ILE A 358 20.05 -14.44 4.28
C ILE A 358 20.44 -14.56 5.76
N TYR A 359 19.53 -15.02 6.62
CA TYR A 359 19.81 -15.23 8.04
C TYR A 359 20.93 -16.26 8.26
N THR A 360 20.92 -17.37 7.50
CA THR A 360 21.97 -18.39 7.60
C THR A 360 23.33 -17.84 7.16
N GLU A 361 23.37 -17.08 6.07
CA GLU A 361 24.59 -16.40 5.61
C GLU A 361 25.09 -15.39 6.64
N SER A 362 24.19 -14.56 7.15
CA SER A 362 24.46 -13.54 8.18
C SER A 362 24.94 -14.16 9.50
N LYS A 363 24.40 -15.30 9.93
CA LYS A 363 24.86 -16.03 11.12
C LYS A 363 26.26 -16.62 10.96
N LYS A 364 26.61 -17.10 9.76
CA LYS A 364 27.98 -17.56 9.48
C LYS A 364 28.98 -16.41 9.56
N LEU A 365 28.60 -15.22 9.05
CA LEU A 365 29.44 -14.03 9.12
C LEU A 365 29.60 -13.52 10.55
N GLU A 366 28.54 -13.54 11.37
CA GLU A 366 28.63 -13.16 12.78
C GLU A 366 29.69 -13.98 13.52
N GLY A 367 29.65 -15.31 13.44
CA GLY A 367 30.65 -16.15 14.09
C GLY A 367 32.07 -15.93 13.56
N LYS A 368 32.22 -15.55 12.28
CA LYS A 368 33.51 -15.18 11.70
C LYS A 368 34.01 -13.84 12.28
N TYR A 369 33.20 -12.79 12.20
CA TYR A 369 33.57 -11.44 12.64
C TYR A 369 33.81 -11.39 14.15
N GLU A 370 33.02 -12.08 14.96
CA GLU A 370 33.25 -12.19 16.41
C GLU A 370 34.59 -12.86 16.72
N LYS A 371 34.92 -13.97 16.02
CA LYS A 371 36.20 -14.66 16.21
C LYS A 371 37.36 -13.78 15.78
N GLU A 372 37.23 -13.11 14.65
CA GLU A 372 38.26 -12.22 14.11
C GLU A 372 38.49 -11.02 15.02
N ASN A 373 37.42 -10.34 15.46
CA ASN A 373 37.53 -9.23 16.40
C ASN A 373 38.15 -9.71 17.73
N ARG A 374 37.70 -10.83 18.31
CA ARG A 374 38.25 -11.35 19.57
C ARG A 374 39.75 -11.69 19.49
N MET A 375 40.19 -12.26 18.37
CA MET A 375 41.54 -12.81 18.24
C MET A 375 42.55 -11.80 17.69
N VAL A 376 42.11 -10.87 16.83
CA VAL A 376 42.97 -9.96 16.07
C VAL A 376 42.79 -8.51 16.51
N PHE A 377 41.61 -7.93 16.30
CA PHE A 377 41.40 -6.47 16.40
C PHE A 377 41.13 -5.98 17.83
N ARG A 378 40.34 -6.74 18.61
CA ARG A 378 39.92 -6.46 19.99
C ARG A 378 39.24 -5.10 20.16
N GLU A 379 38.47 -4.69 19.15
CA GLU A 379 37.69 -3.47 19.20
C GLU A 379 36.43 -3.64 20.05
N ASP A 380 36.00 -2.57 20.71
CA ASP A 380 34.73 -2.53 21.42
C ASP A 380 33.56 -2.72 20.44
N VAL A 381 32.59 -3.55 20.84
CA VAL A 381 31.39 -3.82 20.06
C VAL A 381 30.29 -2.85 20.52
N PRO A 382 29.83 -1.91 19.67
CA PRO A 382 28.78 -0.97 20.06
C PRO A 382 27.44 -1.69 20.27
N LEU A 383 26.65 -1.18 21.21
CA LEU A 383 25.27 -1.62 21.42
C LEU A 383 24.39 -1.23 20.22
N ALA A 384 23.30 -1.97 20.00
CA ALA A 384 22.40 -1.76 18.87
C ALA A 384 21.81 -0.33 18.79
N GLU A 385 21.57 0.30 19.93
CA GLU A 385 21.08 1.69 20.03
C GLU A 385 22.12 2.74 19.63
N ASN A 386 23.41 2.39 19.70
CA ASN A 386 24.53 3.26 19.36
C ASN A 386 25.01 3.08 17.91
N LEU A 387 24.37 2.19 17.14
CA LEU A 387 24.71 1.96 15.73
C LEU A 387 24.19 3.09 14.85
N GLU A 388 25.09 3.73 14.11
CA GLU A 388 24.74 4.81 13.18
C GLU A 388 24.15 4.27 11.87
N ILE A 389 22.83 4.39 11.70
CA ILE A 389 22.20 4.04 10.42
C ILE A 389 22.30 5.24 9.47
N PRO A 390 22.94 5.12 8.29
CA PRO A 390 23.08 6.24 7.37
C PRO A 390 21.73 6.72 6.84
N LYS A 391 21.69 7.97 6.36
CA LYS A 391 20.52 8.49 5.66
C LYS A 391 20.21 7.66 4.41
N GLY A 392 18.93 7.31 4.24
CA GLY A 392 18.44 6.59 3.08
C GLY A 392 18.64 7.34 1.77
N LEU A 393 18.86 6.58 0.70
CA LEU A 393 18.95 7.07 -0.67
C LEU A 393 17.69 6.69 -1.43
N SER A 394 16.88 7.69 -1.78
CA SER A 394 15.71 7.52 -2.64
C SER A 394 16.10 7.72 -4.10
N LEU A 395 15.84 6.73 -4.94
CA LEU A 395 16.02 6.83 -6.40
C LEU A 395 14.75 7.25 -7.12
N PHE A 396 13.59 7.06 -6.49
CA PHE A 396 12.30 7.23 -7.14
C PHE A 396 11.42 8.20 -6.40
N LYS A 397 10.71 8.98 -7.21
CA LYS A 397 9.54 9.74 -6.81
C LYS A 397 8.31 9.17 -7.51
N ALA A 398 7.16 9.43 -6.91
CA ALA A 398 5.88 9.19 -7.56
C ALA A 398 5.87 9.87 -8.93
N SER A 399 5.32 9.20 -9.93
CA SER A 399 5.10 9.85 -11.22
C SER A 399 4.05 10.93 -11.03
N GLU A 400 4.23 12.08 -11.65
CA GLU A 400 3.20 13.12 -11.61
C GLU A 400 1.92 12.57 -12.25
N PHE A 401 0.83 12.64 -11.50
CA PHE A 401 -0.50 12.32 -12.01
C PHE A 401 -1.26 13.63 -12.14
N VAL A 402 -1.57 14.00 -13.37
CA VAL A 402 -2.39 15.16 -13.68
C VAL A 402 -3.76 14.66 -14.11
N ASN A 403 -4.78 15.11 -13.39
CA ASN A 403 -6.16 14.74 -13.66
C ASN A 403 -6.77 15.72 -14.69
N ASP A 404 -6.26 15.70 -15.91
CA ASP A 404 -6.68 16.64 -16.96
C ASP A 404 -8.10 16.33 -17.48
N THR A 405 -8.78 17.39 -17.92
CA THR A 405 -10.02 17.30 -18.71
C THR A 405 -9.69 17.16 -20.19
N ALA A 406 -10.38 16.27 -20.90
CA ALA A 406 -10.35 16.21 -22.37
C ALA A 406 -11.22 17.29 -23.02
#